data_AF-A0AA92TMH9-F1
#
_entry.id   AF-A0AA92TMH9-F1
#
_cell.length_a   1.000
_cell.length_b   1.000
_cell.length_c   1.000
_cell.angle_alpha   90.00
_cell.angle_beta   90.00
_cell.angle_gamma   90.00
#
_symmetry.space_group_name_H-M   'P 1'
#
loop_
_entity.id
_entity.type
_entity.pdbx_description
1 polymer ?
#
loop_
_entity_poly.entity_id
_entity_poly.type
_entity_poly.pdbx_seq_one_letter_code
_entity_poly.pdbx_strand_id
1 'polypeptide(L)'
;MKKLLLFIAGISILFLAGCSNGNQSHGNEGMGDSLPADPPLGYVIELKPLGNFSHQEAEQLREELVKQLGFIFNKVPKAWLEASVFVGDKKEIPASCLYKPRNRYWAGGILKMLHEEHGGNDES
;
A
#
# COMPACT_ATOMS: atom_id res chain seq x y z
N MET A 1 21.47 -13.04 3.93
CA MET A 1 21.49 -12.65 2.50
C MET A 1 20.67 -13.57 1.58
N LYS A 2 20.68 -14.90 1.72
CA LYS A 2 19.85 -15.80 0.88
C LYS A 2 18.32 -15.63 1.03
N LYS A 3 17.82 -15.31 2.23
CA LYS A 3 16.37 -15.15 2.50
C LYS A 3 15.76 -13.88 1.87
N LEU A 4 16.54 -12.79 1.81
CA LEU A 4 16.14 -11.52 1.19
C LEU A 4 16.01 -11.63 -0.33
N LEU A 5 16.91 -12.38 -0.95
CA LEU A 5 16.93 -12.61 -2.40
C LEU A 5 15.72 -13.45 -2.87
N LEU A 6 15.29 -14.41 -2.05
CA LEU A 6 14.08 -15.20 -2.30
C LEU A 6 12.80 -14.36 -2.18
N PHE A 7 12.80 -13.35 -1.29
CA PHE A 7 11.65 -12.46 -1.11
C PHE A 7 11.46 -11.51 -2.30
N ILE A 8 12.56 -10.92 -2.80
CA ILE A 8 12.56 -10.05 -3.98
C ILE A 8 12.17 -10.82 -5.25
N ALA A 9 12.69 -12.05 -5.42
CA ALA A 9 12.33 -12.89 -6.56
C ALA A 9 10.86 -13.34 -6.52
N GLY A 10 10.30 -13.60 -5.33
CA GLY A 10 8.90 -14.01 -5.16
C GLY A 10 7.90 -12.90 -5.53
N ILE A 11 8.21 -11.64 -5.20
CA ILE A 11 7.38 -10.48 -5.57
C ILE A 11 7.38 -10.29 -7.10
N SER A 12 8.53 -10.43 -7.77
CA SER A 12 8.63 -10.30 -9.23
C SER A 12 7.83 -11.36 -10.01
N ILE A 13 7.65 -12.57 -9.45
CA ILE A 13 6.88 -13.64 -10.10
C ILE A 13 5.36 -13.38 -10.02
N LEU A 14 4.87 -12.72 -8.97
CA LEU A 14 3.45 -12.36 -8.85
C LEU A 14 2.99 -11.37 -9.92
N PHE A 15 3.89 -10.48 -10.39
CA PHE A 15 3.58 -9.48 -11.42
C PHE A 15 3.62 -10.00 -12.86
N LEU A 16 4.32 -11.11 -13.13
CA LEU A 16 4.47 -11.65 -14.50
C LEU A 16 3.47 -12.77 -14.84
N ALA A 17 2.86 -13.41 -13.85
CA ALA A 17 1.88 -14.48 -14.09
C ALA A 17 0.48 -13.97 -14.48
N GLY A 18 0.25 -12.66 -14.50
CA GLY A 18 -1.05 -12.05 -14.84
C GLY A 18 -1.40 -11.98 -16.32
N CYS A 19 -0.49 -12.32 -17.24
CA CYS A 19 -0.71 -12.10 -18.67
C CYS A 19 -0.39 -13.35 -19.52
N SER A 20 -1.33 -14.29 -19.60
CA SER A 20 -1.49 -15.13 -20.80
C SER A 20 -2.76 -16.00 -20.68
N ASN A 21 -3.91 -15.46 -21.09
CA ASN A 21 -4.84 -16.27 -21.88
C ASN A 21 -5.63 -15.35 -22.82
N GLY A 22 -5.62 -15.69 -24.12
CA GLY A 22 -6.27 -14.92 -25.19
C GLY A 22 -7.74 -15.26 -25.39
N ASN A 23 -8.42 -14.34 -26.10
CA ASN A 23 -9.84 -14.27 -26.51
C ASN A 23 -10.83 -13.90 -25.40
N GLN A 24 -11.80 -12.99 -25.59
CA GLN A 24 -12.38 -12.38 -26.78
C GLN A 24 -13.02 -11.02 -26.45
N SER A 25 -13.14 -10.18 -27.48
CA SER A 25 -13.86 -8.91 -27.57
C SER A 25 -15.22 -8.87 -26.86
N HIS A 26 -15.41 -7.90 -25.96
CA HIS A 26 -16.45 -6.86 -25.97
C HIS A 26 -16.67 -6.35 -24.55
N GLY A 27 -16.60 -5.03 -24.39
CA GLY A 27 -16.97 -4.36 -23.15
C GLY A 27 -15.87 -3.43 -22.68
N ASN A 28 -16.11 -2.14 -22.86
CA ASN A 28 -15.47 -1.07 -22.11
C ASN A 28 -15.79 -1.27 -20.62
N GLU A 29 -15.07 -2.18 -19.96
CA GLU A 29 -15.18 -2.44 -18.53
C GLU A 29 -14.02 -1.76 -17.82
N GLY A 30 -14.35 -0.58 -17.26
CA GLY A 30 -13.71 0.01 -16.09
C GLY A 30 -12.20 0.14 -16.15
N MET A 31 -11.75 1.36 -16.44
CA MET A 31 -10.47 1.89 -15.94
C MET A 31 -10.15 1.24 -14.59
N GLY A 32 -9.13 0.37 -14.55
CA GLY A 32 -8.51 0.02 -13.28
C GLY A 32 -8.15 1.34 -12.61
N ASP A 33 -8.55 1.52 -11.35
CA ASP A 33 -8.46 2.77 -10.57
C ASP A 33 -7.21 3.55 -10.97
N SER A 34 -7.42 4.44 -11.95
CA SER A 34 -6.31 5.14 -12.57
C SER A 34 -6.01 6.24 -11.59
N LEU A 35 -4.87 6.14 -10.89
CA LEU A 35 -4.41 7.24 -10.07
C LEU A 35 -4.43 8.50 -10.95
N PRO A 36 -5.07 9.59 -10.50
CA PRO A 36 -5.27 10.76 -11.33
C PRO A 36 -3.92 11.23 -11.85
N ALA A 37 -3.79 11.50 -13.15
CA ALA A 37 -2.50 11.84 -13.78
C ALA A 37 -1.81 13.05 -13.13
N ASP A 38 -2.59 13.90 -12.48
CA ASP A 38 -2.12 14.90 -11.54
C ASP A 38 -2.50 14.44 -10.13
N PRO A 39 -1.55 14.29 -9.20
CA PRO A 39 -1.90 13.96 -7.84
C PRO A 39 -2.80 15.07 -7.25
N PRO A 40 -3.77 14.74 -6.39
CA PRO A 40 -4.54 15.75 -5.66
C PRO A 40 -3.55 16.68 -4.95
N LEU A 41 -3.63 17.99 -5.19
CA LEU A 41 -2.74 18.96 -4.55
C LEU A 41 -2.78 18.75 -3.01
N GLY A 42 -1.63 18.43 -2.42
CA GLY A 42 -1.50 18.24 -0.98
C GLY A 42 -1.87 16.85 -0.44
N TYR A 43 -1.91 15.80 -1.28
CA TYR A 43 -2.05 14.43 -0.77
C TYR A 43 -0.88 14.05 0.15
N VAL A 44 -1.21 13.33 1.22
CA VAL A 44 -0.26 12.83 2.22
C VAL A 44 -0.50 11.33 2.40
N ILE A 45 0.57 10.53 2.33
CA ILE A 45 0.55 9.10 2.52
C ILE A 45 1.39 8.78 3.76
N GLU A 46 0.71 8.41 4.85
CA GLU A 46 1.35 7.85 6.04
C GLU A 46 1.38 6.32 5.93
N LEU A 47 2.58 5.73 5.86
CA LEU A 47 2.77 4.30 6.02
C LEU A 47 2.88 3.96 7.51
N LYS A 48 1.93 3.18 8.03
CA LYS A 48 1.91 2.79 9.45
C LYS A 48 2.36 1.33 9.64
N PRO A 49 3.58 1.07 10.15
CA PRO A 49 4.05 -0.30 10.36
C PRO A 49 3.30 -0.95 11.53
N LEU A 50 2.73 -2.13 11.28
CA LEU A 50 1.92 -2.86 12.26
C LEU A 50 2.49 -4.23 12.62
N GLY A 51 2.47 -4.56 13.91
CA GLY A 51 2.82 -5.89 14.44
C GLY A 51 4.26 -6.30 14.12
N ASN A 52 4.42 -7.39 13.37
CA ASN A 52 5.75 -7.91 13.01
C ASN A 52 6.42 -7.14 11.86
N PHE A 53 5.70 -6.24 11.19
CA PHE A 53 6.29 -5.40 10.15
C PHE A 53 7.16 -4.33 10.80
N SER A 54 8.45 -4.35 10.50
CA SER A 54 9.43 -3.46 11.12
C SER A 54 9.37 -2.05 10.51
N HIS A 55 9.85 -1.06 11.28
CA HIS A 55 9.98 0.30 10.79
C HIS A 55 10.97 0.39 9.61
N GLN A 56 12.04 -0.42 9.62
CA GLN A 56 13.00 -0.48 8.51
C GLN A 56 12.37 -1.03 7.21
N GLU A 57 11.53 -2.07 7.30
CA GLU A 57 10.79 -2.59 6.14
C GLU A 57 9.80 -1.55 5.60
N ALA A 58 9.19 -0.76 6.48
CA ALA A 58 8.32 0.34 6.07
C ALA A 58 9.07 1.46 5.34
N GLU A 59 10.28 1.82 5.79
CA GLU A 59 11.12 2.80 5.07
C GLU A 59 11.55 2.28 3.70
N GLN A 60 11.89 0.99 3.58
CA GLN A 60 12.17 0.38 2.28
C GLN A 60 10.96 0.42 1.35
N LEU A 61 9.77 0.15 1.89
CA LEU A 61 8.52 0.27 1.14
C LEU A 61 8.25 1.73 0.72
N ARG A 62 8.53 2.69 1.60
CA ARG A 62 8.44 4.12 1.29
C ARG A 62 9.34 4.51 0.12
N GLU A 63 10.60 4.10 0.14
CA GLU A 63 11.57 4.41 -0.93
C GLU A 63 11.09 3.87 -2.29
N GLU A 64 10.64 2.61 -2.33
CA GLU A 64 10.13 2.02 -3.57
C GLU A 64 8.80 2.68 -3.99
N LEU A 65 7.91 3.00 -3.06
CA LEU A 65 6.67 3.71 -3.36
C LEU A 65 6.94 5.08 -3.98
N VAL A 66 7.82 5.89 -3.39
CA VAL A 66 8.20 7.20 -3.94
C VAL A 66 8.77 7.08 -5.35
N LYS A 67 9.58 6.06 -5.60
CA LYS A 67 10.13 5.78 -6.93
C LYS A 67 9.03 5.43 -7.94
N GLN A 68 8.06 4.58 -7.56
CA GLN A 68 6.92 4.24 -8.42
C GLN A 68 6.04 5.48 -8.69
N LEU A 69 5.75 6.26 -7.66
CA LEU A 69 5.04 7.53 -7.80
C LEU A 69 5.78 8.52 -8.70
N GLY A 70 7.11 8.52 -8.72
CA GLY A 70 7.91 9.33 -9.64
C GLY A 70 7.72 8.96 -11.12
N PHE A 71 7.42 7.69 -11.43
CA PHE A 71 7.07 7.30 -12.80
C PHE A 71 5.66 7.73 -13.19
N ILE A 72 4.71 7.66 -12.25
CA ILE A 72 3.31 8.03 -12.47
C ILE A 72 3.17 9.56 -12.55
N PHE A 73 3.71 10.27 -11.58
CA PHE A 73 3.68 11.72 -11.45
C PHE A 73 4.97 12.36 -11.98
N ASN A 74 5.30 12.05 -13.24
CA ASN A 74 6.57 12.46 -13.87
C ASN A 74 6.76 13.99 -14.01
N LYS A 75 5.72 14.78 -13.77
CA LYS A 75 5.76 16.26 -13.74
C LYS A 75 6.00 16.83 -12.34
N VAL A 76 5.86 16.02 -11.29
CA VAL A 76 6.02 16.47 -9.90
C VAL A 76 7.49 16.34 -9.48
N PRO A 77 8.08 17.36 -8.84
CA PRO A 77 9.44 17.25 -8.33
C PRO A 77 9.58 16.08 -7.35
N LYS A 78 10.67 15.30 -7.47
CA LYS A 78 10.95 14.17 -6.57
C LYS A 78 10.88 14.56 -5.09
N ALA A 79 11.41 15.73 -4.74
CA ALA A 79 11.39 16.25 -3.37
C ALA A 79 9.96 16.44 -2.82
N TRP A 80 8.99 16.77 -3.69
CA TRP A 80 7.59 16.88 -3.27
C TRP A 80 7.01 15.50 -2.97
N LEU A 81 7.31 14.50 -3.80
CA LEU A 81 6.91 13.10 -3.57
C LEU A 81 7.54 12.52 -2.29
N GLU A 82 8.81 12.83 -2.04
CA GLU A 82 9.53 12.40 -0.84
C GLU A 82 8.95 13.03 0.44
N ALA A 83 8.40 14.24 0.34
CA ALA A 83 7.77 14.97 1.44
C ALA A 83 6.31 14.53 1.69
N SER A 84 5.62 14.02 0.67
CA SER A 84 4.22 13.57 0.81
C SER A 84 4.07 12.11 1.23
N VAL A 85 5.15 11.31 1.23
CA VAL A 85 5.13 9.94 1.76
C VAL A 85 6.04 9.85 2.97
N PHE A 86 5.53 9.43 4.13
CA PHE A 86 6.34 9.22 5.34
C PHE A 86 5.93 7.96 6.09
N VAL A 87 6.82 7.47 6.94
CA VAL A 87 6.58 6.32 7.81
C VAL A 87 6.21 6.83 9.21
N GLY A 88 5.01 6.46 9.66
CA GLY A 88 4.55 6.75 11.02
C GLY A 88 5.16 5.82 12.06
N ASP A 89 4.82 6.06 13.33
CA ASP A 89 5.27 5.22 14.43
C ASP A 89 4.78 3.77 14.30
N LYS A 90 5.65 2.84 14.65
CA LYS A 90 5.30 1.42 14.71
C LYS A 90 4.25 1.20 15.80
N LYS A 91 3.21 0.44 15.47
CA LYS A 91 2.13 0.10 16.40
C LYS A 91 1.86 -1.40 16.44
N GLU A 92 1.42 -1.88 17.60
CA GLU A 92 0.89 -3.23 17.72
C GLU A 92 -0.52 -3.32 17.13
N ILE A 93 -0.87 -4.48 16.57
CA ILE A 93 -2.23 -4.69 16.08
C ILE A 93 -3.15 -4.92 17.28
N PRO A 94 -4.24 -4.14 17.44
CA PRO A 94 -5.15 -4.29 18.58
C PRO A 94 -5.72 -5.71 18.66
N ALA A 95 -5.83 -6.24 19.88
CA ALA A 95 -6.44 -7.55 20.12
C ALA A 95 -7.91 -7.63 19.67
N SER A 96 -8.62 -6.49 19.62
CA SER A 96 -9.98 -6.39 19.07
C SER A 96 -10.05 -6.77 17.59
N CYS A 97 -8.96 -6.61 16.84
CA CYS A 97 -8.88 -7.00 15.44
C CYS A 97 -8.63 -8.50 15.26
N LEU A 98 -8.31 -9.26 16.33
CA LEU A 98 -7.99 -10.68 16.24
C LEU A 98 -9.26 -11.53 16.09
N TYR A 99 -9.42 -12.13 14.92
CA TYR A 99 -10.41 -13.18 14.70
C TYR A 99 -9.88 -14.53 15.16
N LYS A 100 -10.12 -14.84 16.44
CA LYS A 100 -9.63 -16.05 17.13
C LYS A 100 -9.87 -17.36 16.37
N PRO A 101 -11.05 -17.63 15.77
CA PRO A 101 -11.30 -18.92 15.10
C PRO A 101 -10.34 -19.22 13.95
N ARG A 102 -9.74 -18.20 13.32
CA ARG A 102 -8.74 -18.38 12.26
C ARG A 102 -7.33 -17.98 12.68
N ASN A 103 -7.16 -17.51 13.92
CA ASN A 103 -5.93 -16.91 14.41
C ASN A 103 -5.34 -15.88 13.43
N ARG A 104 -6.21 -15.00 12.91
CA ARG A 104 -5.87 -13.97 11.93
C ARG A 104 -6.45 -12.64 12.35
N TYR A 105 -5.80 -11.55 11.97
CA TYR A 105 -6.37 -10.23 12.13
C TYR A 105 -7.39 -9.95 11.01
N TRP A 106 -8.51 -9.33 11.37
CA TRP A 106 -9.52 -8.87 10.44
C TRP A 106 -9.11 -7.53 9.84
N ALA A 107 -8.91 -7.50 8.53
CA ALA A 107 -8.48 -6.29 7.82
C ALA A 107 -9.46 -5.12 8.01
N GLY A 108 -10.78 -5.38 8.02
CA GLY A 108 -11.78 -4.33 8.25
C GLY A 108 -11.63 -3.64 9.61
N GLY A 109 -11.32 -4.40 10.66
CA GLY A 109 -11.07 -3.84 11.99
C GLY A 109 -9.79 -2.99 12.04
N ILE A 110 -8.74 -3.41 11.34
CA ILE A 110 -7.50 -2.64 11.22
C ILE A 110 -7.76 -1.34 10.45
N LEU A 111 -8.47 -1.40 9.32
CA LEU A 111 -8.78 -0.23 8.50
C LEU A 111 -9.65 0.78 9.24
N LYS A 112 -10.66 0.31 9.98
CA LYS A 112 -11.48 1.17 10.84
C LYS A 112 -10.64 1.88 11.91
N MET A 113 -9.76 1.15 12.59
CA MET A 113 -8.86 1.75 13.59
C MET A 113 -7.94 2.82 12.98
N LEU A 114 -7.40 2.57 11.78
CA LEU A 114 -6.60 3.57 11.07
C LEU A 114 -7.45 4.78 10.65
N HIS A 115 -8.71 4.57 10.26
CA HIS A 115 -9.63 5.65 9.90
C HIS A 115 -9.97 6.55 11.09
N GLU A 116 -10.32 5.94 12.23
CA GLU A 116 -10.62 6.65 13.48
C GLU A 116 -9.43 7.48 13.99
N GLU A 117 -8.20 6.97 13.86
CA GLU A 117 -6.98 7.72 14.22
C GLU A 117 -6.81 9.03 13.44
N HIS A 118 -7.30 9.07 12.20
CA HIS A 118 -7.24 10.24 11.33
C HIS A 118 -8.50 11.12 11.43
N GLY A 119 -9.32 10.92 12.46
CA GLY A 119 -10.51 11.71 12.73
C GLY A 119 -11.73 11.34 11.86
N GLY A 120 -11.70 10.18 11.20
CA GLY A 120 -12.86 9.65 10.51
C GLY A 120 -13.96 9.23 11.48
N ASN A 121 -15.20 9.63 11.22
CA ASN A 121 -16.36 9.10 11.93
C ASN A 121 -17.04 8.02 11.07
N ASP A 122 -17.45 6.92 11.71
CA ASP A 122 -18.29 5.91 11.06
C ASP A 122 -19.75 6.40 10.96
N GLU A 123 -19.99 7.66 10.58
CA GLU A 123 -21.33 8.10 10.21
C GLU A 123 -21.59 7.65 8.77
N SER A 124 -22.09 6.43 8.63
CA SER A 124 -22.64 5.86 7.39
C SER A 124 -23.95 5.13 7.70
#